data_AF-A0A432G1D3-F1
#
_entry.id   AF-A0A432G1D3-F1
#
_cell.length_a   1.000
_cell.length_b   1.000
_cell.length_c   1.000
_cell.angle_alpha   90.00
_cell.angle_beta   90.00
_cell.angle_gamma   90.00
#
_symmetry.space_group_name_H-M   'P 1'
#
loop_
_entity.id
_entity.type
_entity.pdbx_description
1 polymer ?
#
loop_
_entity_poly.entity_id
_entity_poly.type
_entity_poly.pdbx_seq_one_letter_code
_entity_poly.pdbx_strand_id
1 'polypeptide(L)'
;MKYYLFILVAVFLIPTPTHAIEFENRLPESVWEVEMRLQHTPVYDRAFNGYGEEAPLQQLMLWDREWRDSVVGKLQREEQRLEIRMAYGLTEKWMLEATIPLLQKKQTSTLNFVSATSSQQKVLDSLATETQSGPGDISLQIAKDLSATTTWYNRGGFSFRLPTGTSGTPRGIAANAIGEGHSSVGAFFHFNWFPLTHGIRNGIRLAASNELVGERETLDGEKGYYSAGHR
;
A
#
# COMPACT_ATOMS: atom_id res chain seq x y z
N MET A 1 30.33 -34.59 47.28
CA MET A 1 28.90 -34.43 47.65
C MET A 1 28.18 -33.73 46.51
N LYS A 2 27.12 -34.38 46.00
CA LYS A 2 25.94 -33.83 45.28
C LYS A 2 26.19 -33.27 43.86
N TYR A 3 25.91 -34.04 42.80
CA TYR A 3 24.64 -34.12 42.03
C TYR A 3 24.21 -32.71 41.54
N TYR A 4 24.10 -32.39 40.24
CA TYR A 4 23.22 -33.01 39.25
C TYR A 4 23.72 -32.87 37.79
N LEU A 5 24.00 -34.02 37.17
CA LEU A 5 23.79 -34.30 35.75
C LEU A 5 22.33 -34.75 35.62
N PHE A 6 21.48 -34.09 34.83
CA PHE A 6 20.12 -34.46 34.35
C PHE A 6 19.46 -33.12 33.91
N ILE A 7 19.01 -32.82 32.68
CA ILE A 7 18.59 -33.58 31.50
C ILE A 7 18.87 -32.68 30.28
N LEU A 8 19.72 -33.13 29.35
CA LEU A 8 19.88 -32.54 28.02
C LEU A 8 19.58 -33.62 26.98
N VAL A 9 18.45 -34.33 27.15
CA VAL A 9 17.88 -35.28 26.18
C VAL A 9 16.38 -35.41 26.48
N ALA A 10 15.56 -34.47 26.02
CA ALA A 10 14.09 -34.63 26.00
C ALA A 10 13.39 -33.73 24.97
N VAL A 11 14.07 -33.33 23.89
CA VAL A 11 13.42 -32.67 22.73
C VAL A 11 13.36 -33.60 21.50
N PHE A 12 13.84 -34.85 21.63
CA PHE A 12 13.93 -35.79 20.51
C PHE A 12 12.94 -36.96 20.51
N LEU A 13 11.92 -36.98 21.38
CA LEU A 13 10.95 -38.09 21.44
C LEU A 13 9.51 -37.63 21.73
N ILE A 14 8.94 -36.78 20.86
CA ILE A 14 7.48 -36.70 20.74
C ILE A 14 7.14 -36.80 19.24
N PRO A 15 6.41 -37.86 18.83
CA PRO A 15 5.84 -37.92 17.47
C PRO A 15 4.78 -36.82 17.32
N THR A 16 4.75 -36.25 16.12
CA THR A 16 4.01 -35.07 15.69
C THR A 16 2.50 -35.11 16.01
N PRO A 17 1.93 -33.93 16.31
CA PRO A 17 0.88 -33.43 15.44
C PRO A 17 1.24 -32.00 15.01
N THR A 18 2.13 -31.88 14.04
CA THR A 18 2.54 -30.60 13.43
C THR A 18 1.51 -30.05 12.44
N HIS A 19 0.41 -30.76 12.19
CA HIS A 19 -0.36 -30.59 10.98
C HIS A 19 -1.37 -29.42 10.97
N ALA A 20 -2.08 -29.13 12.07
CA ALA A 20 -3.25 -28.23 11.98
C ALA A 20 -2.91 -26.79 11.53
N ILE A 21 -1.91 -26.14 12.13
CA ILE A 21 -1.50 -24.78 11.74
C ILE A 21 -0.69 -24.77 10.45
N GLU A 22 0.06 -25.85 10.17
CA GLU A 22 0.79 -26.00 8.89
C GLU A 22 -0.16 -26.01 7.69
N PHE A 23 -1.36 -26.61 7.81
CA PHE A 23 -2.34 -26.67 6.72
C PHE A 23 -3.19 -25.38 6.57
N GLU A 24 -3.47 -24.65 7.65
CA GLU A 24 -4.40 -23.50 7.59
C GLU A 24 -3.77 -22.23 7.00
N ASN A 25 -2.44 -22.04 7.10
CA ASN A 25 -1.78 -20.79 6.68
C ASN A 25 -0.75 -20.95 5.56
N ARG A 26 -0.38 -22.18 5.19
CA ARG A 26 0.56 -22.43 4.10
C ARG A 26 -0.21 -22.65 2.81
N LEU A 27 0.21 -21.93 1.78
CA LEU A 27 -0.20 -22.23 0.42
C LEU A 27 0.57 -23.50 -0.02
N PRO A 28 -0.11 -24.60 -0.39
CA PRO A 28 0.59 -25.81 -0.81
C PRO A 28 1.37 -25.60 -2.10
N GLU A 29 2.36 -26.47 -2.34
CA GLU A 29 3.12 -26.46 -3.59
C GLU A 29 2.20 -26.64 -4.80
N SER A 30 2.49 -25.87 -5.84
CA SER A 30 1.75 -25.84 -7.11
C SER A 30 0.28 -25.42 -6.99
N VAL A 31 -0.13 -24.83 -5.86
CA VAL A 31 -1.49 -24.30 -5.67
C VAL A 31 -1.53 -22.81 -5.94
N TRP A 32 -2.60 -22.39 -6.64
CA TRP A 32 -2.98 -21.00 -6.81
C TRP A 32 -4.06 -20.60 -5.81
N GLU A 33 -3.89 -19.45 -5.21
CA GLU A 33 -4.92 -18.76 -4.43
C GLU A 33 -5.21 -17.42 -5.09
N VAL A 34 -6.50 -17.09 -5.23
CA VAL A 34 -6.95 -15.81 -5.80
C VAL A 34 -7.91 -15.15 -4.83
N GLU A 35 -7.55 -13.95 -4.37
CA GLU A 35 -8.40 -13.11 -3.52
C GLU A 35 -8.80 -11.86 -4.31
N MET A 36 -10.08 -11.49 -4.24
CA MET A 36 -10.59 -10.25 -4.81
C MET A 36 -11.16 -9.38 -3.70
N ARG A 37 -10.70 -8.14 -3.61
CA ARG A 37 -11.17 -7.18 -2.60
C ARG A 37 -11.65 -5.90 -3.27
N LEU A 38 -12.93 -5.59 -3.08
CA LEU A 38 -13.51 -4.32 -3.48
C LEU A 38 -13.45 -3.33 -2.31
N GLN A 39 -12.98 -2.11 -2.57
CA GLN A 39 -12.93 -1.01 -1.63
C GLN A 39 -13.53 0.22 -2.31
N HIS A 40 -14.32 0.98 -1.57
CA HIS A 40 -14.89 2.24 -2.03
C HIS A 40 -14.61 3.32 -0.98
N THR A 41 -13.95 4.38 -1.42
CA THR A 41 -13.81 5.62 -0.66
C THR A 41 -14.92 6.57 -1.15
N PRO A 42 -15.92 6.89 -0.30
CA PRO A 42 -17.01 7.76 -0.68
C PRO A 42 -16.51 9.17 -0.98
N VAL A 43 -17.35 9.98 -1.63
CA VAL A 43 -17.01 11.37 -1.96
C VAL A 43 -16.60 12.14 -0.69
N TYR A 44 -15.44 12.78 -0.72
CA TYR A 44 -14.92 13.61 0.36
C TYR A 44 -14.36 14.93 -0.18
N ASP A 45 -14.49 16.00 0.60
CA ASP A 45 -13.98 17.35 0.30
C ASP A 45 -13.01 17.90 1.38
N ARG A 46 -12.72 17.09 2.40
CA ARG A 46 -11.82 17.42 3.52
C ARG A 46 -10.94 16.22 3.88
N ALA A 47 -9.75 16.50 4.42
CA ALA A 47 -8.81 15.49 4.93
C ALA A 47 -7.94 16.08 6.06
N PHE A 48 -7.25 15.23 6.82
CA PHE A 48 -6.35 15.69 7.87
C PHE A 48 -5.06 16.28 7.28
N ASN A 49 -4.66 17.44 7.79
CA ASN A 49 -3.40 18.11 7.46
C ASN A 49 -2.22 17.46 8.21
N GLY A 50 -1.01 18.00 8.01
CA GLY A 50 0.21 17.52 8.70
C GLY A 50 0.21 17.66 10.23
N TYR A 51 -0.75 18.39 10.80
CA TYR A 51 -0.91 18.63 12.23
C TYR A 51 -2.06 17.80 12.85
N GLY A 52 -2.74 16.97 12.05
CA GLY A 52 -3.88 16.17 12.51
C GLY A 52 -5.20 16.96 12.59
N GLU A 53 -5.27 18.13 11.95
CA GLU A 53 -6.50 18.93 11.87
C GLU A 53 -7.19 18.73 10.51
N GLU A 54 -8.52 18.64 10.52
CA GLU A 54 -9.29 18.44 9.29
C GLU A 54 -9.40 19.74 8.48
N ALA A 55 -8.81 19.75 7.29
CA ALA A 55 -8.78 20.89 6.39
C ALA A 55 -9.45 20.57 5.03
N PRO A 56 -10.04 21.57 4.34
CA PRO A 56 -10.51 21.43 2.97
C PRO A 56 -9.42 20.93 2.01
N LEU A 57 -9.76 20.01 1.11
CA LEU A 57 -8.81 19.46 0.14
C LEU A 57 -8.13 20.54 -0.71
N GLN A 58 -8.85 21.59 -1.08
CA GLN A 58 -8.28 22.70 -1.86
C GLN A 58 -7.09 23.35 -1.15
N GLN A 59 -7.18 23.53 0.18
CA GLN A 59 -6.12 24.17 0.97
C GLN A 59 -4.91 23.24 1.10
N LEU A 60 -5.17 21.92 1.19
CA LEU A 60 -4.12 20.91 1.23
C LEU A 60 -3.38 20.82 -0.11
N MET A 61 -4.09 20.88 -1.24
CA MET A 61 -3.47 20.80 -2.56
C MET A 61 -2.66 22.06 -2.90
N LEU A 62 -3.05 23.21 -2.36
CA LEU A 62 -2.43 24.52 -2.59
C LEU A 62 -1.59 25.00 -1.40
N TRP A 63 -1.13 24.08 -0.54
CA TRP A 63 -0.54 24.43 0.76
C TRP A 63 0.69 25.35 0.63
N ASP A 64 1.48 25.16 -0.43
CA ASP A 64 2.69 25.89 -0.77
C ASP A 64 2.40 27.25 -1.45
N ARG A 65 1.13 27.61 -1.63
CA ARG A 65 0.72 28.82 -2.36
C ARG A 65 0.25 29.91 -1.41
N GLU A 66 0.90 31.07 -1.50
CA GLU A 66 0.55 32.26 -0.71
C GLU A 66 -0.88 32.75 -0.98
N TRP A 67 -1.40 32.50 -2.18
CA TRP A 67 -2.72 32.94 -2.63
C TRP A 67 -3.82 31.88 -2.44
N ARG A 68 -3.55 30.76 -1.76
CA ARG A 68 -4.52 29.66 -1.57
C ARG A 68 -5.82 30.13 -0.91
N ASP A 69 -5.74 31.11 -0.01
CA ASP A 69 -6.89 31.62 0.76
C ASP A 69 -7.82 32.50 -0.10
N SER A 70 -7.34 32.94 -1.28
CA SER A 70 -8.12 33.67 -2.28
C SER A 70 -8.90 32.75 -3.24
N VAL A 71 -8.69 31.44 -3.18
CA VAL A 71 -9.41 30.45 -4.00
C VAL A 71 -10.75 30.12 -3.35
N VAL A 72 -11.82 30.27 -4.12
CA VAL A 72 -13.19 29.95 -3.70
C VAL A 72 -13.63 28.67 -4.39
N GLY A 73 -14.50 27.91 -3.73
CA GLY A 73 -15.09 26.70 -4.30
C GLY A 73 -14.75 25.47 -3.48
N LYS A 74 -14.89 24.30 -4.10
CA LYS A 74 -14.59 23.01 -3.49
C LYS A 74 -13.87 22.09 -4.47
N LEU A 75 -12.95 21.31 -3.91
CA LEU A 75 -12.35 20.14 -4.55
C LEU A 75 -12.87 18.90 -3.84
N GLN A 76 -13.42 17.96 -4.60
CA GLN A 76 -13.96 16.70 -4.08
C GLN A 76 -13.28 15.53 -4.78
N ARG A 77 -13.09 14.43 -4.05
CA ARG A 77 -12.53 13.20 -4.60
C ARG A 77 -13.34 11.98 -4.19
N GLU A 78 -13.31 10.97 -5.03
CA GLU A 78 -13.92 9.66 -4.84
C GLU A 78 -12.98 8.61 -5.44
N GLU A 79 -12.88 7.45 -4.80
CA GLU A 79 -12.07 6.34 -5.29
C GLU A 79 -12.83 5.02 -5.18
N GLN A 80 -12.75 4.21 -6.24
CA GLN A 80 -13.12 2.81 -6.22
C GLN A 80 -11.90 1.98 -6.57
N ARG A 81 -11.69 0.89 -5.83
CA ARG A 81 -10.52 0.04 -5.96
C ARG A 81 -10.94 -1.42 -5.90
N LEU A 82 -10.63 -2.16 -6.94
CA LEU A 82 -10.67 -3.62 -6.96
C LEU A 82 -9.23 -4.15 -6.91
N GLU A 83 -8.86 -4.79 -5.82
CA GLU A 83 -7.58 -5.49 -5.72
C GLU A 83 -7.78 -6.96 -6.09
N ILE A 84 -7.00 -7.44 -7.05
CA ILE A 84 -6.87 -8.87 -7.36
C ILE A 84 -5.51 -9.32 -6.85
N ARG A 85 -5.50 -10.25 -5.90
CA ARG A 85 -4.27 -10.87 -5.39
C ARG A 85 -4.21 -12.30 -5.86
N MET A 86 -3.08 -12.68 -6.43
CA MET A 86 -2.81 -14.03 -6.92
C MET A 86 -1.56 -14.53 -6.23
N ALA A 87 -1.68 -15.59 -5.45
CA ALA A 87 -0.56 -16.26 -4.82
C ALA A 87 -0.34 -17.63 -5.44
N TYR A 88 0.92 -18.02 -5.62
CA TYR A 88 1.33 -19.31 -6.13
C TYR A 88 2.38 -19.95 -5.22
N GLY A 89 2.12 -21.18 -4.76
CA GLY A 89 3.08 -21.95 -3.97
C GLY A 89 4.15 -22.54 -4.88
N LEU A 90 5.35 -21.96 -4.89
CA LEU A 90 6.49 -22.50 -5.66
C LEU A 90 6.99 -23.82 -5.09
N THR A 91 7.02 -23.92 -3.75
CA THR A 91 7.40 -25.11 -2.97
C THR A 91 6.64 -25.07 -1.65
N GLU A 92 6.79 -26.08 -0.79
CA GLU A 92 6.23 -26.09 0.57
C GLU A 92 6.59 -24.85 1.43
N LYS A 93 7.66 -24.12 1.09
CA LYS A 93 8.14 -22.97 1.86
C LYS A 93 8.21 -21.67 1.08
N TRP A 94 8.10 -21.70 -0.24
CA TRP A 94 8.25 -20.51 -1.08
C TRP A 94 6.97 -20.22 -1.81
N MET A 95 6.62 -18.94 -1.88
CA MET A 95 5.48 -18.48 -2.64
C MET A 95 5.80 -17.19 -3.39
N LEU A 96 5.10 -17.00 -4.50
CA LEU A 96 5.03 -15.75 -5.22
C LEU A 96 3.63 -15.17 -5.02
N GLU A 97 3.55 -13.88 -4.80
CA GLU A 97 2.29 -13.15 -4.74
C GLU A 97 2.34 -11.98 -5.70
N ALA A 98 1.29 -11.80 -6.51
CA ALA A 98 1.10 -10.65 -7.36
C ALA A 98 -0.20 -9.95 -6.94
N THR A 99 -0.13 -8.64 -6.71
CA THR A 99 -1.28 -7.79 -6.44
C THR A 99 -1.47 -6.83 -7.61
N ILE A 100 -2.64 -6.89 -8.23
CA ILE A 100 -3.04 -6.05 -9.35
C ILE A 100 -4.22 -5.17 -8.87
N PRO A 101 -4.00 -3.87 -8.63
CA PRO A 101 -5.08 -2.95 -8.34
C PRO A 101 -5.73 -2.45 -9.64
N LEU A 102 -7.05 -2.50 -9.71
CA LEU A 102 -7.86 -1.80 -10.71
C LEU A 102 -8.54 -0.63 -10.02
N LEU A 103 -8.30 0.57 -10.51
CA LEU A 103 -8.67 1.82 -9.85
C LEU A 103 -9.60 2.64 -10.74
N GLN A 104 -10.53 3.33 -10.09
CA GLN A 104 -11.26 4.45 -10.65
C GLN A 104 -11.16 5.60 -9.65
N LYS A 105 -10.56 6.72 -10.08
CA LYS A 105 -10.46 7.95 -9.30
C LYS A 105 -11.27 9.03 -10.00
N LYS A 106 -12.11 9.72 -9.24
CA LYS A 106 -12.91 10.83 -9.71
C LYS A 106 -12.59 12.06 -8.89
N GLN A 107 -12.25 13.15 -9.57
CA GLN A 107 -12.05 14.47 -9.00
C GLN A 107 -13.12 15.39 -9.57
N THR A 108 -13.78 16.14 -8.70
CA THR A 108 -14.73 17.18 -9.08
C THR A 108 -14.28 18.49 -8.48
N SER A 109 -14.17 19.51 -9.32
CA SER A 109 -13.60 20.80 -8.95
C SER A 109 -14.53 21.92 -9.35
N THR A 110 -14.79 22.81 -8.40
CA THR A 110 -15.51 24.08 -8.58
C THR A 110 -14.61 25.26 -8.19
N LEU A 111 -13.30 25.02 -8.14
CA LEU A 111 -12.31 26.02 -7.74
C LEU A 111 -12.33 27.19 -8.72
N ASN A 112 -12.35 28.39 -8.16
CA ASN A 112 -12.34 29.62 -8.91
C ASN A 112 -11.54 30.68 -8.17
N PHE A 113 -11.03 31.66 -8.92
CA PHE A 113 -10.23 32.75 -8.41
C PHE A 113 -10.70 34.05 -9.05
N VAL A 114 -11.02 35.05 -8.23
CA VAL A 114 -11.73 36.27 -8.67
C VAL A 114 -10.96 37.04 -9.74
N SER A 115 -9.63 37.06 -9.67
CA SER A 115 -8.75 37.65 -10.70
C SER A 115 -7.40 36.92 -10.76
N ALA A 116 -7.37 35.78 -11.44
CA ALA A 116 -6.17 34.95 -11.52
C ALA A 116 -5.18 35.47 -12.56
N THR A 117 -3.89 35.41 -12.24
CA THR A 117 -2.83 35.46 -13.24
C THR A 117 -2.82 34.18 -14.09
N SER A 118 -2.16 34.22 -15.24
CA SER A 118 -2.03 33.03 -16.10
C SER A 118 -1.33 31.85 -15.41
N SER A 119 -0.38 32.11 -14.51
CA SER A 119 0.27 31.06 -13.71
C SER A 119 -0.67 30.44 -12.68
N GLN A 120 -1.48 31.25 -12.00
CA GLN A 120 -2.49 30.77 -11.05
C GLN A 120 -3.56 29.93 -11.75
N GLN A 121 -4.00 30.34 -12.94
CA GLN A 121 -4.98 29.59 -13.71
C GLN A 121 -4.45 28.20 -14.11
N LYS A 122 -3.18 28.08 -14.52
CA LYS A 122 -2.57 26.77 -14.83
C LYS A 122 -2.65 25.79 -13.65
N VAL A 123 -2.37 26.29 -12.44
CA VAL A 123 -2.47 25.49 -11.22
C VAL A 123 -3.91 25.03 -10.98
N LEU A 124 -4.91 25.90 -11.17
CA LEU A 124 -6.32 25.52 -11.03
C LEU A 124 -6.77 24.52 -12.11
N ASP A 125 -6.30 24.68 -13.34
CA ASP A 125 -6.58 23.77 -14.45
C ASP A 125 -6.00 22.37 -14.17
N SER A 126 -4.86 22.29 -13.46
CA SER A 126 -4.28 21.01 -13.02
C SER A 126 -5.16 20.29 -11.97
N LEU A 127 -6.04 21.03 -11.29
CA LEU A 127 -7.00 20.55 -10.30
C LEU A 127 -8.43 20.52 -10.86
N ALA A 128 -8.60 20.54 -12.18
CA ALA A 128 -9.92 20.51 -12.81
C ALA A 128 -10.67 19.19 -12.56
N THR A 129 -11.94 19.18 -12.94
CA THR A 129 -12.78 17.97 -12.90
C THR A 129 -12.24 16.93 -13.88
N GLU A 130 -11.98 15.73 -13.39
CA GLU A 130 -11.37 14.66 -14.17
C GLU A 130 -11.75 13.29 -13.59
N THR A 131 -11.89 12.28 -14.45
CA THR A 131 -12.07 10.89 -14.04
C THR A 131 -11.01 10.04 -14.72
N GLN A 132 -10.28 9.27 -13.92
CA GLN A 132 -9.23 8.36 -14.34
C GLN A 132 -9.61 6.93 -13.98
N SER A 133 -9.39 5.99 -14.88
CA SER A 133 -9.67 4.57 -14.65
C SER A 133 -8.65 3.67 -15.35
N GLY A 134 -8.29 2.57 -14.70
CA GLY A 134 -7.30 1.65 -15.24
C GLY A 134 -6.58 0.81 -14.18
N PRO A 135 -5.66 -0.06 -14.63
CA PRO A 135 -4.77 -0.78 -13.74
C PRO A 135 -3.78 0.19 -13.08
N GLY A 136 -3.59 0.03 -11.78
CA GLY A 136 -2.55 0.72 -11.03
C GLY A 136 -1.21 -0.03 -11.05
N ASP A 137 -0.36 0.33 -10.12
CA ASP A 137 0.97 -0.25 -9.96
C ASP A 137 0.89 -1.69 -9.45
N ILE A 138 1.44 -2.62 -10.23
CA ILE A 138 1.50 -4.03 -9.85
C ILE A 138 2.53 -4.20 -8.74
N SER A 139 2.15 -4.89 -7.69
CA SER A 139 3.07 -5.28 -6.61
C SER A 139 3.35 -6.78 -6.67
N LEU A 140 4.62 -7.16 -6.52
CA LEU A 140 5.07 -8.54 -6.45
C LEU A 140 5.69 -8.80 -5.09
N GLN A 141 5.42 -9.96 -4.50
CA GLN A 141 6.13 -10.43 -3.32
C GLN A 141 6.70 -11.83 -3.57
N ILE A 142 7.94 -12.02 -3.13
CA ILE A 142 8.55 -13.33 -3.02
C ILE A 142 8.64 -13.63 -1.54
N ALA A 143 7.86 -14.57 -1.05
CA ALA A 143 7.79 -14.89 0.36
C ALA A 143 8.34 -16.29 0.65
N LYS A 144 8.97 -16.41 1.80
CA LYS A 144 9.50 -17.66 2.35
C LYS A 144 8.97 -17.88 3.75
N ASP A 145 8.48 -19.07 4.00
CA ASP A 145 8.19 -19.56 5.33
C ASP A 145 9.49 -19.85 6.06
N LEU A 146 9.74 -19.08 7.12
CA LEU A 146 10.99 -19.10 7.86
C LEU A 146 10.95 -20.13 8.98
N SER A 147 9.82 -20.21 9.69
CA SER A 147 9.61 -21.19 10.77
C SER A 147 8.13 -21.37 11.07
N ALA A 148 7.72 -22.57 11.45
CA ALA A 148 6.37 -22.86 11.92
C ALA A 148 6.43 -23.84 13.09
N THR A 149 5.59 -23.64 14.11
CA THR A 149 5.22 -24.68 15.07
C THR A 149 3.72 -24.60 15.37
N THR A 150 3.25 -25.37 16.35
CA THR A 150 1.86 -25.40 16.83
C THR A 150 1.36 -24.11 17.48
N THR A 151 2.21 -23.09 17.69
CA THR A 151 1.78 -21.83 18.32
C THR A 151 2.23 -20.59 17.56
N TRP A 152 3.07 -20.70 16.54
CA TRP A 152 3.63 -19.54 15.83
C TRP A 152 4.04 -19.90 14.41
N TYR A 153 3.99 -18.90 13.55
CA TYR A 153 4.24 -19.01 12.13
C TYR A 153 4.87 -17.73 11.60
N ASN A 154 6.09 -17.85 11.07
CA ASN A 154 6.90 -16.74 10.60
C ASN A 154 7.12 -16.84 9.09
N ARG A 155 6.82 -15.75 8.39
CA ARG A 155 7.05 -15.60 6.96
C ARG A 155 7.84 -14.32 6.72
N GLY A 156 8.83 -14.36 5.84
CA GLY A 156 9.57 -13.17 5.44
C GLY A 156 9.85 -13.20 3.95
N GLY A 157 10.18 -12.05 3.38
CA GLY A 157 10.35 -11.97 1.95
C GLY A 157 10.72 -10.59 1.45
N PHE A 158 10.68 -10.46 0.13
CA PHE A 158 10.91 -9.21 -0.58
C PHE A 158 9.63 -8.78 -1.30
N SER A 159 9.43 -7.47 -1.35
CA SER A 159 8.31 -6.83 -2.05
C SER A 159 8.85 -5.87 -3.10
N PHE A 160 8.23 -5.86 -4.27
CA PHE A 160 8.54 -4.99 -5.38
C PHE A 160 7.26 -4.30 -5.84
N ARG A 161 7.32 -3.01 -6.14
CA ARG A 161 6.24 -2.29 -6.83
C ARG A 161 6.75 -1.83 -8.18
N LEU A 162 6.00 -2.15 -9.23
CA LEU A 162 6.30 -1.78 -10.61
C LEU A 162 5.39 -0.61 -11.02
N PRO A 163 5.93 0.42 -11.71
CA PRO A 163 5.20 1.64 -12.07
C PRO A 163 4.40 1.38 -13.35
N THR A 164 3.43 0.47 -13.27
CA THR A 164 2.62 0.03 -14.40
C THR A 164 1.35 0.85 -14.57
N GLY A 165 0.95 1.64 -13.56
CA GLY A 165 -0.16 2.56 -13.67
C GLY A 165 0.23 3.77 -14.53
N THR A 166 -0.58 4.06 -15.55
CA THR A 166 -0.27 5.09 -16.56
C THR A 166 -1.44 6.03 -16.87
N SER A 167 -2.53 5.97 -16.11
CA SER A 167 -3.73 6.76 -16.38
C SER A 167 -3.69 8.09 -15.62
N GLY A 168 -3.81 9.19 -16.37
CA GLY A 168 -3.68 10.55 -15.86
C GLY A 168 -2.22 10.99 -15.68
N THR A 169 -2.02 12.27 -15.44
CA THR A 169 -0.69 12.84 -15.17
C THR A 169 -0.50 13.01 -13.66
N PRO A 170 0.50 12.36 -13.05
CA PRO A 170 0.72 12.49 -11.62
C PRO A 170 1.25 13.89 -11.28
N ARG A 171 0.35 14.77 -10.81
CA ARG A 171 0.66 16.16 -10.46
C ARG A 171 0.63 16.41 -8.95
N GLY A 172 1.64 17.13 -8.46
CA GLY A 172 1.70 17.59 -7.07
C GLY A 172 1.79 16.48 -6.03
N ILE A 173 1.48 16.84 -4.78
CA ILE A 173 1.71 15.99 -3.58
C ILE A 173 0.71 14.84 -3.44
N ALA A 174 -0.48 14.98 -4.04
CA ALA A 174 -1.54 13.98 -4.00
C ALA A 174 -2.26 13.97 -5.35
N ALA A 175 -1.66 13.28 -6.31
CA ALA A 175 -2.14 13.25 -7.68
C ALA A 175 -3.49 12.53 -7.82
N ASN A 176 -4.36 13.07 -8.68
CA ASN A 176 -5.52 12.37 -9.22
C ASN A 176 -5.14 11.50 -10.44
N ALA A 177 -4.14 10.65 -10.27
CA ALA A 177 -3.65 9.74 -11.30
C ALA A 177 -3.62 8.30 -10.78
N ILE A 178 -3.60 7.36 -11.71
CA ILE A 178 -3.46 5.93 -11.45
C ILE A 178 -2.01 5.54 -11.68
N GLY A 179 -1.38 5.02 -10.63
CA GLY A 179 0.05 4.80 -10.57
C GLY A 179 0.77 5.99 -9.95
N GLU A 180 1.81 5.71 -9.17
CA GLU A 180 2.61 6.74 -8.52
C GLU A 180 3.83 7.18 -9.36
N GLY A 181 4.06 6.51 -10.50
CA GLY A 181 5.15 6.83 -11.43
C GLY A 181 6.55 6.45 -10.91
N HIS A 182 6.62 5.66 -9.83
CA HIS A 182 7.87 5.16 -9.28
C HIS A 182 7.78 3.71 -8.83
N SER A 183 8.94 3.07 -8.81
CA SER A 183 9.10 1.69 -8.35
C SER A 183 9.46 1.66 -6.87
N SER A 184 9.22 0.54 -6.20
CA SER A 184 9.71 0.33 -4.83
C SER A 184 10.32 -1.05 -4.65
N VAL A 185 11.30 -1.15 -3.76
CA VAL A 185 11.90 -2.43 -3.36
C VAL A 185 11.98 -2.47 -1.84
N GLY A 186 11.48 -3.54 -1.25
CA GLY A 186 11.41 -3.68 0.19
C GLY A 186 11.57 -5.11 0.67
N ALA A 187 11.67 -5.24 1.99
CA ALA A 187 11.65 -6.49 2.70
C ALA A 187 10.54 -6.46 3.74
N PHE A 188 9.96 -7.62 4.03
CA PHE A 188 8.93 -7.75 5.05
C PHE A 188 9.14 -9.00 5.91
N PHE A 189 8.55 -8.95 7.09
CA PHE A 189 8.49 -10.05 8.05
C PHE A 189 7.12 -10.05 8.74
N HIS A 190 6.46 -11.20 8.70
CA HIS A 190 5.19 -11.47 9.34
C HIS A 190 5.41 -12.52 10.43
N PHE A 191 5.26 -12.11 11.67
CA PHE A 191 5.19 -13.00 12.82
C PHE A 191 3.73 -13.22 13.17
N ASN A 192 3.26 -14.47 13.13
CA ASN A 192 1.93 -14.83 13.57
C ASN A 192 2.04 -15.73 14.80
N TRP A 193 1.24 -15.45 15.82
CA TRP A 193 1.17 -16.24 17.05
C TRP A 193 -0.27 -16.66 17.30
N PHE A 194 -0.45 -17.95 17.50
CA PHE A 194 -1.70 -18.61 17.82
C PHE A 194 -1.62 -19.03 19.29
N PRO A 195 -2.26 -18.30 20.22
CA PRO A 195 -2.41 -18.83 21.58
C PRO A 195 -3.13 -20.19 21.51
N LEU A 196 -2.97 -21.04 22.53
CA LEU A 196 -3.57 -22.39 22.60
C LEU A 196 -5.12 -22.40 22.63
N THR A 197 -5.74 -21.26 22.33
CA THR A 197 -7.17 -21.07 22.15
C THR A 197 -7.47 -21.04 20.65
N HIS A 198 -8.29 -21.98 20.20
CA HIS A 198 -8.69 -22.09 18.80
C HIS A 198 -9.34 -20.80 18.27
N GLY A 199 -9.03 -20.42 17.03
CA GLY A 199 -9.62 -19.27 16.34
C GLY A 199 -8.99 -17.91 16.64
N ILE A 200 -8.03 -17.81 17.54
CA ILE A 200 -7.31 -16.55 17.81
C ILE A 200 -5.98 -16.54 17.06
N ARG A 201 -5.78 -15.51 16.24
CA ARG A 201 -4.50 -15.22 15.57
C ARG A 201 -4.05 -13.81 15.93
N ASN A 202 -2.89 -13.71 16.57
CA ASN A 202 -2.17 -12.46 16.73
C ASN A 202 -1.10 -12.35 15.64
N GLY A 203 -0.83 -11.13 15.18
CA GLY A 203 0.13 -10.91 14.11
C GLY A 203 0.87 -9.60 14.27
N ILE A 204 2.18 -9.64 14.08
CA ILE A 204 3.04 -8.47 13.89
C ILE A 204 3.53 -8.51 12.46
N ARG A 205 3.34 -7.41 11.74
CA ARG A 205 3.87 -7.22 10.38
C ARG A 205 4.85 -6.06 10.40
N LEU A 206 6.07 -6.34 9.95
CA LEU A 206 7.12 -5.36 9.75
C LEU A 206 7.42 -5.33 8.25
N ALA A 207 7.44 -4.14 7.67
CA ALA A 207 7.81 -3.94 6.29
C ALA A 207 8.67 -2.68 6.19
N ALA A 208 9.73 -2.74 5.40
CA ALA A 208 10.56 -1.61 5.05
C ALA A 208 10.75 -1.60 3.54
N SER A 209 10.43 -0.48 2.90
CA SER A 209 10.62 -0.30 1.47
C SER A 209 11.45 0.96 1.20
N ASN A 210 12.31 0.85 0.19
CA ASN A 210 12.95 1.99 -0.44
C ASN A 210 12.17 2.30 -1.71
N GLU A 211 11.72 3.54 -1.79
CA GLU A 211 11.06 4.06 -2.97
C GLU A 211 12.12 4.60 -3.92
N LEU A 212 12.07 4.13 -5.16
CA LEU A 212 12.99 4.56 -6.20
C LEU A 212 12.52 5.90 -6.76
N VAL A 213 13.46 6.70 -7.27
CA VAL A 213 13.13 8.04 -7.81
C VAL A 213 12.16 7.90 -8.98
N GLY A 214 11.09 8.68 -8.94
CA GLY A 214 10.11 8.80 -10.02
C GLY A 214 10.06 10.20 -10.61
N GLU A 215 9.56 10.27 -11.83
CA GLU A 215 9.25 11.55 -12.50
C GLU A 215 7.77 11.89 -12.25
N ARG A 216 7.51 13.12 -11.79
CA ARG A 216 6.15 13.68 -11.66
C ARG A 216 6.13 15.12 -12.14
N GLU A 217 4.94 15.66 -12.36
CA GLU A 217 4.76 17.07 -12.66
C GLU A 217 4.39 17.86 -11.39
N THR A 218 4.83 19.11 -11.29
CA THR A 218 4.26 20.09 -10.36
C THR A 218 2.85 20.46 -10.79
N LEU A 219 2.09 21.14 -9.93
CA LEU A 219 0.81 21.74 -10.36
C LEU A 219 0.98 22.82 -11.44
N ASP A 220 2.19 23.37 -11.56
CA ASP A 220 2.56 24.33 -12.61
C ASP A 220 2.87 23.64 -13.96
N GLY A 221 2.92 22.30 -13.99
CA GLY A 221 3.19 21.49 -15.19
C GLY A 221 4.69 21.26 -15.45
N GLU A 222 5.56 21.56 -14.49
CA GLU A 222 7.00 21.36 -14.62
C GLU A 222 7.38 19.94 -14.16
N LYS A 223 8.23 19.27 -14.94
CA LYS A 223 8.72 17.93 -14.60
C LYS A 223 9.79 18.02 -13.52
N GLY A 224 9.66 17.18 -12.50
CA GLY A 224 10.61 17.06 -11.41
C GLY A 224 10.83 15.61 -11.01
N TYR A 225 11.99 15.34 -10.41
CA TYR A 225 12.28 14.07 -9.76
C TYR A 225 11.86 14.15 -8.29
N TYR A 226 11.00 13.23 -7.87
CA TYR A 226 10.50 13.17 -6.51
C TYR A 226 10.97 11.87 -5.86
N SER A 227 11.59 11.99 -4.68
CA SER A 227 11.73 10.86 -3.76
C SER A 227 10.41 10.67 -3.01
N ALA A 228 10.11 9.44 -2.58
CA ALA A 228 8.90 9.24 -1.80
C ALA A 228 8.92 10.00 -0.48
N GLY A 229 7.74 10.44 -0.07
CA GLY A 229 7.56 11.24 1.15
C GLY A 229 7.93 12.71 1.01
N HIS A 230 8.48 13.15 -0.14
CA HIS A 230 8.55 14.59 -0.43
C HIS A 230 7.13 15.12 -0.68
N ARG A 231 6.62 15.80 0.34
CA ARG A 231 5.46 16.70 0.30
C ARG A 231 5.93 18.11 -0.02
#